data_AF-A0A9N9EAB2-F1
#
_entry.id   AF-A0A9N9EAB2-F1
#
_cell.length_a   1.000
_cell.length_b   1.000
_cell.length_c   1.000
_cell.angle_alpha   90.00
_cell.angle_beta   90.00
_cell.angle_gamma   90.00
#
_symmetry.space_group_name_H-M   'P 1'
#
loop_
_entity.id
_entity.type
_entity.pdbx_description
1 polymer ?
#
loop_
_entity_poly.entity_id
_entity_poly.type
_entity_poly.pdbx_seq_one_letter_code
_entity_poly.pdbx_strand_id
1 'polypeptide(L)' 'MRSTIFGNGISQNMVFPLDYPDVSLRGEPKGLRIVLSERGLWRA' A
#
# COMPACT_ATOMS: atom_id res chain seq x y z
N MET A 1 -12.53 0.73 -4.79
CA MET A 1 -11.67 0.83 -3.58
C MET A 1 -11.72 2.27 -3.08
N ARG A 2 -12.21 2.53 -1.86
CA ARG A 2 -12.29 3.90 -1.32
C ARG A 2 -10.87 4.38 -1.02
N SER A 3 -10.42 5.47 -1.63
CA SER A 3 -9.15 6.10 -1.29
C SER A 3 -9.24 6.62 0.15
N THR A 4 -8.64 5.90 1.10
CA THR A 4 -8.49 6.37 2.47
C THR A 4 -7.29 7.29 2.53
N ILE A 5 -7.56 8.58 2.72
CA ILE A 5 -6.54 9.60 3.00
C ILE A 5 -6.24 9.53 4.49
N PHE A 6 -4.97 9.45 4.88
CA PHE A 6 -4.56 9.42 6.29
C PHE A 6 -3.35 10.33 6.50
N GLY A 7 -3.37 11.16 7.54
CA GLY A 7 -2.31 12.16 7.78
C GLY A 7 -2.28 13.27 6.72
N ASN A 8 -1.08 13.67 6.29
CA ASN A 8 -0.77 14.78 5.36
C ASN A 8 -1.30 14.62 3.90
N GLY A 9 -2.46 14.01 3.70
CA GLY A 9 -3.02 13.86 2.34
C GLY A 9 -2.47 12.67 1.54
N ILE A 10 -1.69 11.78 2.16
CA ILE A 10 -1.08 10.65 1.44
C ILE A 10 -2.15 9.58 1.16
N SER A 11 -2.36 9.29 -0.12
CA SER A 11 -3.25 8.22 -0.57
C SER A 11 -2.71 6.86 -0.11
N GLN A 12 -3.55 6.11 0.60
CA GLN A 12 -3.20 4.78 1.09
C GLN A 12 -3.71 3.71 0.13
N ASN A 13 -2.83 3.25 -0.76
CA ASN A 13 -3.12 2.07 -1.57
C ASN A 13 -2.87 0.80 -0.74
N MET A 14 -3.97 0.20 -0.27
CA MET A 14 -3.96 -1.07 0.48
C MET A 14 -3.81 -2.30 -0.42
N VAL A 15 -3.70 -2.10 -1.73
CA VAL A 15 -3.66 -3.13 -2.77
C VAL A 15 -2.52 -2.79 -3.73
N PHE A 16 -1.86 -3.80 -4.27
CA PHE A 16 -0.83 -3.57 -5.30
C PHE A 16 -1.48 -3.06 -6.59
N PRO A 17 -0.86 -2.05 -7.24
CA PRO A 17 -1.40 -1.50 -8.47
C PRO A 17 -1.30 -2.52 -9.62
N LEU A 18 -2.05 -2.29 -10.70
CA LEU A 18 -2.12 -3.22 -11.83
C LEU A 18 -0.82 -3.30 -12.65
N ASP A 19 0.06 -2.32 -12.49
CA ASP A 19 1.39 -2.25 -13.08
C ASP A 19 2.49 -2.79 -12.16
N TYR A 20 2.13 -3.43 -11.03
CA TYR A 20 3.11 -3.97 -10.09
C TYR A 20 4.01 -5.04 -10.75
N PRO A 21 5.33 -5.10 -10.45
CA PRO A 21 6.26 -6.01 -11.12
C PRO A 21 5.88 -7.49 -10.97
N ASP A 22 5.39 -7.88 -9.79
CA ASP A 22 4.90 -9.23 -9.55
C ASP A 22 3.44 -9.34 -10.01
N VAL A 23 3.23 -10.09 -11.09
CA VAL A 23 1.90 -10.30 -11.69
C VAL A 23 0.94 -10.96 -10.73
N SER A 24 1.42 -11.86 -9.87
CA SER A 24 0.58 -12.62 -8.92
C SER A 24 0.04 -11.75 -7.79
N LEU A 25 0.67 -10.60 -7.54
CA LEU A 25 0.29 -9.68 -6.48
C LEU A 25 -0.60 -8.53 -6.96
N ARG A 26 -0.74 -8.31 -8.28
CA ARG A 26 -1.55 -7.22 -8.83
C ARG A 26 -3.00 -7.32 -8.39
N GLY A 27 -3.55 -6.24 -7.81
CA GLY A 27 -4.92 -6.27 -7.30
C GLY A 27 -5.09 -6.99 -5.96
N GLU A 28 -4.04 -7.67 -5.46
CA GLU A 28 -4.05 -8.33 -4.16
C GLU A 28 -3.79 -7.33 -3.02
N PRO A 29 -4.33 -7.59 -1.82
CA PRO A 29 -4.09 -6.76 -0.65
C PRO A 29 -2.62 -6.80 -0.23
N LYS A 30 -2.06 -5.62 0.08
CA LYS A 30 -0.73 -5.49 0.66
C LYS A 30 -0.75 -5.91 2.13
N GLY A 31 0.29 -6.61 2.56
CA GLY A 31 0.50 -6.90 3.99
C GLY A 31 0.81 -5.63 4.80
N LEU A 32 0.41 -5.61 6.08
CA LEU A 32 0.59 -4.45 6.97
C LEU A 32 2.04 -3.96 7.05
N ARG A 33 3.01 -4.88 7.03
CA ARG A 33 4.43 -4.52 7.00
C ARG A 33 4.76 -3.64 5.80
N ILE A 34 4.39 -4.06 4.58
CA ILE A 34 4.68 -3.32 3.34
C ILE A 34 4.00 -1.95 3.40
N VAL A 35 2.74 -1.93 3.80
CA VAL A 35 1.94 -0.71 3.92
C VAL A 35 2.56 0.29 4.90
N LEU A 36 3.08 -0.17 6.04
CA LEU A 36 3.71 0.68 7.05
C LEU A 36 5.13 1.09 6.64
N SER A 37 5.89 0.21 5.98
CA SER A 37 7.22 0.52 5.45
C SER A 37 7.17 1.61 4.38
N GLU A 38 6.22 1.55 3.43
CA GLU A 38 6.01 2.60 2.42
C GLU A 38 5.73 3.99 3.02
N ARG A 39 5.24 4.03 4.27
CA ARG A 39 4.92 5.27 5.00
C ARG A 39 6.02 5.73 5.94
N GLY A 40 7.14 5.00 6.02
CA GLY A 40 8.17 5.23 7.04
C GLY A 40 7.68 5.02 8.48
N LEU A 41 6.54 4.33 8.65
CA LEU A 41 5.93 4.05 9.96
C LEU A 41 6.38 2.70 10.53
N TRP A 42 6.93 1.83 9.69
CA TRP A 42 7.55 0.60 10.15
C TRP A 42 8.94 0.89 10.71
N ARG A 43 9.04 1.00 12.04
CA ARG A 43 10.31 1.04 12.76
C ARG A 43 10.72 -0.42 13.03
N ALA A 44 11.81 -0.86 12.40
CA ALA A 44 12.39 -2.19 12.59
C ALA A 44 12.96 -2.35 14.01
#